data_AF-A0A8I1ED83-F1
#
_entry.id   AF-A0A8I1ED83-F1
#
_cell.length_a   1.000
_cell.length_b   1.000
_cell.length_c   1.000
_cell.angle_alpha   90.00
_cell.angle_beta   90.00
_cell.angle_gamma   90.00
#
_symmetry.space_group_name_H-M   'P 1'
#
loop_
_entity.id
_entity.type
_entity.pdbx_description
1 polymer ?
#
loop_
_entity_poly.entity_id
_entity_poly.type
_entity_poly.pdbx_seq_one_letter_code
_entity_poly.pdbx_strand_id
1 'polypeptide(L)'
;MSNDLAVIEKYAGKINADVREGWEAGLKGRIRVVGGYTDRPAPGHLTGPRLLDWESGRDAATRLLSTRMTIFSGKNRDGKVEVKRKGWPQRWPVVMKMASDGCYGDVDVYHMEDGQISRHHCCGI
;
A
#
# COMPACT_ATOMS: atom_id res chain seq x y z
N MET A 1 -13.52 -1.81 9.83
CA MET A 1 -13.90 -0.40 9.99
C MET A 1 -13.27 0.31 11.19
N SER A 2 -12.91 -0.36 12.32
CA SER A 2 -12.26 0.34 13.45
C SER A 2 -10.76 0.63 13.24
N ASN A 3 -10.04 -0.21 12.47
CA ASN A 3 -8.61 0.00 12.21
C ASN A 3 -8.32 1.27 11.39
N ASP A 4 -9.19 1.63 10.46
CA ASP A 4 -8.95 2.78 9.59
C ASP A 4 -8.93 4.09 10.39
N LEU A 5 -9.80 4.23 11.40
CA LEU A 5 -9.85 5.43 12.24
C LEU A 5 -8.59 5.61 13.09
N ALA A 6 -8.09 4.55 13.71
CA ALA A 6 -6.86 4.60 14.51
C ALA A 6 -5.63 4.94 13.64
N VAL A 7 -5.59 4.41 12.41
CA VAL A 7 -4.52 4.72 11.46
C VAL A 7 -4.64 6.16 10.96
N ILE A 8 -5.84 6.63 10.63
CA ILE A 8 -6.07 8.03 10.26
C ILE A 8 -5.60 8.96 11.36
N GLU A 9 -5.99 8.70 12.61
CA GLU A 9 -5.57 9.52 13.76
C GLU A 9 -4.04 9.52 13.93
N LYS A 10 -3.40 8.37 13.79
CA LYS A 10 -1.94 8.24 13.84
C LYS A 10 -1.22 9.12 12.81
N TYR A 11 -1.73 9.20 11.57
CA TYR A 11 -1.03 9.89 10.48
C TYR A 11 -1.50 11.34 10.23
N ALA A 12 -2.79 11.63 10.46
CA ALA A 12 -3.39 12.94 10.23
C ALA A 12 -3.56 13.77 11.52
N GLY A 13 -3.46 13.14 12.70
CA GLY A 13 -3.54 13.79 14.02
C GLY A 13 -4.94 14.20 14.47
N LYS A 14 -5.96 14.02 13.62
CA LYS A 14 -7.36 14.33 13.91
C LYS A 14 -8.30 13.55 12.98
N ILE A 15 -9.55 13.40 13.38
CA ILE A 15 -10.59 12.73 12.59
C ILE A 15 -11.78 13.67 12.41
N ASN A 16 -12.13 13.98 11.16
CA ASN A 16 -13.41 14.57 10.78
C ASN A 16 -13.83 14.07 9.39
N ALA A 17 -14.98 14.53 8.90
CA ALA A 17 -15.53 14.08 7.61
C ALA A 17 -14.59 14.39 6.43
N ASP A 18 -14.04 15.60 6.37
CA ASP A 18 -13.17 16.05 5.29
C ASP A 18 -11.85 15.25 5.30
N VAL A 19 -11.24 15.01 6.48
CA VAL A 19 -10.05 14.14 6.62
C VAL A 19 -10.34 12.72 6.14
N ARG A 20 -11.50 12.15 6.49
CA ARG A 20 -11.87 10.79 6.07
C ARG A 20 -12.07 10.71 4.56
N GLU A 21 -12.73 11.70 3.97
CA GLU A 21 -12.89 11.76 2.51
C GLU A 21 -11.53 11.89 1.81
N GLY A 22 -10.64 12.74 2.34
CA GLY A 22 -9.27 12.86 1.86
C GLY A 22 -8.49 11.56 1.96
N TRP A 23 -8.61 10.86 3.08
CA TRP A 23 -7.99 9.54 3.30
C TRP A 23 -8.45 8.52 2.26
N GLU A 24 -9.76 8.41 2.02
CA GLU A 24 -10.31 7.52 1.00
C GLU A 24 -9.82 7.88 -0.41
N ALA A 25 -9.68 9.17 -0.72
CA ALA A 25 -9.10 9.62 -1.98
C ALA A 25 -7.62 9.23 -2.08
N GLY A 26 -6.83 9.43 -1.03
CA GLY A 26 -5.41 9.06 -0.98
C GLY A 26 -5.20 7.54 -1.12
N LEU A 27 -6.03 6.71 -0.49
CA LEU A 27 -5.97 5.25 -0.63
C LEU A 27 -6.22 4.75 -2.06
N LYS A 28 -7.03 5.47 -2.84
CA LYS A 28 -7.27 5.20 -4.27
C LYS A 28 -6.06 5.56 -5.15
N GLY A 29 -5.02 6.16 -4.57
CA GLY A 29 -3.79 6.55 -5.26
C GLY A 29 -4.01 7.57 -6.37
N ARG A 30 -2.98 7.70 -7.22
CA ARG A 30 -2.92 8.67 -8.32
C ARG A 30 -3.88 8.33 -9.45
N ILE A 31 -4.39 9.36 -10.11
CA ILE A 31 -5.18 9.24 -11.32
C ILE A 31 -4.32 9.50 -12.56
N ARG A 32 -4.64 8.81 -13.65
CA ARG A 32 -4.03 9.07 -14.95
C ARG A 32 -4.73 10.26 -15.58
N VAL A 33 -3.95 11.27 -15.95
CA VAL A 33 -4.38 12.44 -16.71
C VAL A 33 -3.51 12.55 -17.96
N VAL A 34 -3.93 13.37 -18.93
CA VAL A 34 -3.13 13.60 -20.14
C VAL A 34 -1.74 14.10 -19.71
N GLY A 35 -0.69 13.35 -20.05
CA GLY A 35 0.69 13.69 -19.70
C GLY A 35 1.26 13.04 -18.43
N GLY A 36 0.48 12.29 -17.63
CA GLY A 36 1.06 11.59 -16.48
C GLY A 36 0.09 11.07 -15.43
N TYR A 37 0.65 10.78 -14.25
CA TYR A 37 -0.10 10.43 -13.04
C TYR A 37 -0.03 11.59 -12.05
N THR A 38 -1.18 12.06 -11.60
CA THR A 38 -1.29 13.13 -10.60
C THR A 38 -2.08 12.65 -9.39
N ASP A 39 -1.87 13.32 -8.26
CA ASP A 39 -2.68 13.08 -7.07
C ASP A 39 -4.13 13.48 -7.33
N ARG A 40 -5.06 12.83 -6.63
CA ARG A 40 -6.48 13.14 -6.79
C ARG A 40 -6.75 14.57 -6.31
N PRO A 41 -7.46 15.40 -7.10
CA PRO A 41 -7.83 16.73 -6.68
C PRO A 41 -8.90 16.67 -5.58
N ALA A 42 -8.89 17.66 -4.70
CA ALA A 42 -9.94 17.86 -3.72
C ALA A 42 -11.28 18.20 -4.41
N PRO A 43 -12.43 17.90 -3.79
CA PRO A 43 -13.72 18.41 -4.23
C PRO A 43 -13.71 19.94 -4.31
N GLY A 44 -14.17 20.51 -5.42
CA GLY A 44 -14.06 21.95 -5.69
C GLY A 44 -14.84 22.88 -4.74
N HIS A 45 -15.72 22.32 -3.90
CA HIS A 45 -16.47 23.08 -2.90
C HIS A 45 -15.73 23.21 -1.55
N LEU A 46 -14.61 22.50 -1.36
CA LEU A 46 -13.81 22.60 -0.15
C LEU A 46 -12.87 23.80 -0.24
N THR A 47 -12.94 24.67 0.76
CA THR A 47 -12.11 25.88 0.84
C THR A 47 -11.61 26.10 2.27
N GLY A 48 -10.47 26.77 2.42
CA GLY A 48 -9.94 27.16 3.73
C GLY A 48 -9.66 25.93 4.63
N PRO A 49 -10.09 25.94 5.91
CA PRO A 49 -9.81 24.84 6.83
C PRO A 49 -10.28 23.46 6.36
N ARG A 50 -11.42 23.39 5.67
CA ARG A 50 -11.96 22.12 5.16
C ARG A 50 -11.08 21.50 4.07
N LEU A 51 -10.51 22.35 3.21
CA LEU A 51 -9.56 21.91 2.19
C LEU A 51 -8.29 21.36 2.84
N LEU A 52 -7.75 22.06 3.84
CA LEU A 52 -6.56 21.61 4.59
C LEU A 52 -6.79 20.27 5.30
N ASP A 53 -7.98 20.08 5.84
CA ASP A 53 -8.38 18.83 6.50
C ASP A 53 -8.44 17.67 5.51
N TRP A 54 -9.03 17.90 4.35
CA TRP A 54 -9.05 16.93 3.27
C TRP A 54 -7.65 16.59 2.77
N GLU A 55 -6.80 17.59 2.54
CA GLU A 55 -5.41 17.38 2.11
C GLU A 55 -4.61 16.60 3.16
N SER A 56 -4.79 16.91 4.45
CA SER A 56 -4.18 16.16 5.56
C SER A 56 -4.55 14.68 5.51
N GLY A 57 -5.83 14.37 5.29
CA GLY A 57 -6.30 12.98 5.12
C GLY A 57 -5.66 12.28 3.91
N ARG A 58 -5.62 12.95 2.75
CA ARG A 58 -5.01 12.41 1.53
C ARG A 58 -3.52 12.13 1.70
N ASP A 59 -2.80 13.08 2.31
CA ASP A 59 -1.36 12.99 2.50
C ASP A 59 -1.01 11.92 3.55
N ALA A 60 -1.83 11.79 4.60
CA ALA A 60 -1.75 10.70 5.57
C ALA A 60 -1.90 9.33 4.89
N ALA A 61 -2.90 9.15 4.03
CA ALA A 61 -3.08 7.92 3.27
C ALA A 61 -1.90 7.66 2.33
N THR A 62 -1.37 8.70 1.69
CA THR A 62 -0.20 8.59 0.81
C THR A 62 1.04 8.13 1.57
N ARG A 63 1.25 8.63 2.80
CA ARG A 63 2.31 8.16 3.70
C ARG A 63 2.14 6.70 4.05
N LEU A 64 0.92 6.26 4.42
CA LEU A 64 0.64 4.85 4.68
C LEU A 64 0.95 3.99 3.45
N LEU A 65 0.46 4.36 2.26
CA LEU A 65 0.73 3.66 1.00
C LEU A 65 2.24 3.57 0.72
N SER A 66 2.99 4.62 1.06
CA SER A 66 4.45 4.63 0.91
C SER A 66 5.14 3.62 1.82
N THR A 67 4.52 3.11 2.88
CA THR A 67 5.10 2.04 3.72
C THR A 67 4.90 0.65 3.14
N ARG A 68 3.95 0.48 2.21
CA ARG A 68 3.57 -0.84 1.69
C ARG A 68 4.72 -1.56 1.03
N MET A 69 4.85 -2.84 1.36
CA MET A 69 5.85 -3.74 0.81
C MET A 69 5.27 -5.14 0.70
N THR A 70 5.76 -5.91 -0.25
CA THR A 70 5.48 -7.34 -0.35
C THR A 70 6.79 -8.11 -0.25
N ILE A 71 6.83 -9.10 0.64
CA ILE A 71 7.97 -9.99 0.84
C ILE A 71 7.56 -11.36 0.30
N PHE A 72 8.31 -11.88 -0.67
CA PHE A 72 8.17 -13.22 -1.18
C PHE A 72 9.28 -14.06 -0.55
N SER A 73 8.92 -15.17 0.10
CA SER A 73 9.87 -16.06 0.75
C SER A 73 9.69 -17.47 0.24
N GLY A 74 10.78 -18.10 -0.21
CA GLY A 74 10.79 -19.48 -0.68
C GLY A 74 12.09 -20.17 -0.33
N LYS A 75 12.32 -21.36 -0.90
CA LYS A 75 13.51 -22.17 -0.67
C LYS A 75 14.16 -22.57 -1.99
N ASN A 76 15.48 -22.47 -2.06
CA ASN A 76 16.31 -23.00 -3.14
C ASN A 76 17.30 -24.05 -2.59
N ARG A 77 18.29 -24.46 -3.39
CA ARG A 77 19.31 -25.44 -2.95
C ARG A 77 20.23 -24.89 -1.86
N ASP A 78 20.47 -23.57 -1.86
CA ASP A 78 21.38 -22.89 -0.92
C ASP A 78 20.70 -22.49 0.40
N GLY A 79 19.37 -22.49 0.44
CA GLY A 79 18.59 -22.21 1.64
C GLY A 79 17.37 -21.34 1.37
N LYS A 80 17.05 -20.45 2.31
CA LYS A 80 15.90 -19.54 2.25
C LYS A 80 16.21 -18.37 1.31
N VAL A 81 15.30 -18.08 0.39
CA VAL A 81 15.38 -16.93 -0.52
C VAL A 81 14.28 -15.94 -0.18
N GLU A 82 14.61 -14.65 -0.12
CA GLU A 82 13.64 -13.57 0.08
C GLU A 82 13.75 -12.50 -1.00
N VAL A 83 12.62 -12.16 -1.62
CA VAL A 83 12.51 -11.08 -2.59
C VAL A 83 11.55 -10.03 -2.06
N LYS A 84 12.05 -8.81 -1.88
CA LYS A 84 11.24 -7.66 -1.42
C LYS A 84 10.83 -6.80 -2.61
N ARG A 85 9.57 -6.36 -2.62
CA ARG A 85 9.00 -5.48 -3.65
C ARG A 85 8.20 -4.35 -3.01
N LYS A 86 8.28 -3.16 -3.59
CA LYS A 86 7.50 -2.00 -3.14
C LYS A 86 6.03 -2.19 -3.50
N GLY A 87 5.14 -1.77 -2.59
CA GLY A 87 3.70 -1.88 -2.79
C GLY A 87 3.23 -3.34 -2.86
N TRP A 88 2.13 -3.56 -3.56
CA TRP A 88 1.49 -4.87 -3.75
C TRP A 88 1.54 -5.24 -5.24
N PRO A 89 2.69 -5.71 -5.75
CA PRO A 89 2.84 -6.06 -7.16
C PRO A 89 2.05 -7.32 -7.51
N GLN A 90 1.88 -7.57 -8.81
CA GLN A 90 1.40 -8.87 -9.27
C GLN A 90 2.35 -9.98 -8.80
N ARG A 91 1.78 -11.03 -8.19
CA ARG A 91 2.53 -12.11 -7.54
C ARG A 91 3.27 -12.99 -8.55
N TRP A 92 2.57 -13.42 -9.60
CA TRP A 92 3.05 -14.44 -10.54
C TRP A 92 4.37 -14.12 -11.25
N PRO A 93 4.60 -12.89 -11.76
CA PRO A 93 5.90 -12.54 -12.34
C PRO A 93 7.07 -12.69 -11.36
N VAL A 94 6.85 -12.46 -10.07
CA VAL A 94 7.90 -12.59 -9.04
C VAL A 94 8.12 -14.07 -8.71
N VAL A 95 7.05 -14.84 -8.55
CA VAL A 95 7.13 -16.30 -8.29
C VAL A 95 7.81 -17.03 -9.44
N MET A 96 7.44 -16.74 -10.69
CA MET A 96 8.06 -17.33 -11.88
C MET A 96 9.54 -16.98 -11.99
N LYS A 97 9.93 -15.75 -11.58
CA LYS A 97 11.33 -15.38 -11.49
C LYS A 97 12.06 -16.20 -10.42
N MET A 98 11.47 -16.35 -9.23
CA MET A 98 12.05 -17.18 -8.16
C MET A 98 12.22 -18.64 -8.61
N ALA A 99 11.25 -19.18 -9.36
CA ALA A 99 11.32 -20.51 -9.95
C ALA A 99 12.48 -20.63 -10.94
N SER A 100 12.64 -19.65 -11.83
CA SER A 100 13.77 -19.56 -12.76
C SER A 100 15.12 -19.44 -12.05
N ASP A 101 15.14 -18.82 -10.87
CA ASP A 101 16.33 -18.68 -10.01
C ASP A 101 16.57 -19.94 -9.14
N GLY A 102 15.83 -21.03 -9.38
CA GLY A 102 16.02 -22.33 -8.74
C GLY A 102 15.29 -22.53 -7.41
N CYS A 103 14.31 -21.67 -7.08
CA CYS A 103 13.39 -21.93 -5.97
C CYS A 103 12.42 -23.06 -6.31
N TYR A 104 12.02 -23.84 -5.30
CA TYR A 104 11.08 -24.95 -5.44
C TYR A 104 10.13 -25.02 -4.23
N GLY A 105 9.00 -25.69 -4.43
CA GLY A 105 7.97 -25.84 -3.40
C GLY A 105 7.09 -24.60 -3.27
N ASP A 106 6.74 -24.26 -2.03
CA ASP A 106 5.84 -23.16 -1.73
C ASP A 106 6.58 -21.83 -1.55
N VAL A 107 5.90 -20.74 -1.94
CA VAL A 107 6.31 -19.36 -1.72
C VAL A 107 5.30 -18.68 -0.80
N ASP A 108 5.79 -18.23 0.35
CA ASP A 108 5.06 -17.35 1.24
C ASP A 108 5.11 -15.91 0.74
N VAL A 109 3.96 -15.26 0.69
CA VAL A 109 3.79 -13.86 0.27
C VAL A 109 3.22 -13.07 1.42
N TYR A 110 4.05 -12.25 2.05
CA TYR A 110 3.70 -11.35 3.15
C TYR A 110 3.49 -9.94 2.61
N HIS A 111 2.27 -9.43 2.72
CA HIS A 111 1.97 -8.03 2.49
C HIS A 111 2.17 -7.29 3.80
N MET A 112 3.08 -6.32 3.76
CA MET A 112 3.43 -5.47 4.88
C MET A 112 2.81 -4.09 4.68
N GLU A 113 2.28 -3.52 5.75
CA GLU A 113 1.83 -2.14 5.84
C GLU A 113 2.26 -1.60 7.20
N ASP A 114 2.95 -0.46 7.20
CA ASP A 114 3.47 0.18 8.42
C ASP A 114 4.28 -0.76 9.35
N GLY A 115 5.09 -1.62 8.74
CA GLY A 115 5.93 -2.58 9.46
C GLY A 115 5.17 -3.80 10.02
N GLN A 116 3.86 -3.91 9.82
CA GLN A 116 3.04 -5.04 10.24
C GLN A 116 2.59 -5.89 9.05
N ILE A 117 2.40 -7.20 9.27
CA ILE A 117 1.82 -8.09 8.27
C ILE A 117 0.32 -7.78 8.18
N SER A 118 -0.11 -7.23 7.06
CA SER A 118 -1.52 -6.96 6.78
C SER A 118 -2.21 -8.14 6.11
N ARG A 119 -1.47 -8.95 5.35
CA ARG A 119 -1.98 -10.16 4.69
C ARG A 119 -0.88 -11.17 4.42
N HIS A 120 -1.20 -12.45 4.55
CA HIS A 120 -0.32 -13.55 4.18
C HIS A 120 -1.02 -14.48 3.18
N HIS A 121 -0.26 -14.99 2.22
CA HIS A 121 -0.69 -16.04 1.31
C HIS A 121 0.45 -17.04 1.12
N CYS A 122 0.09 -18.30 0.92
CA CYS A 122 1.00 -19.31 0.41
C CYS A 122 0.56 -19.69 -1.00
N CYS A 123 1.52 -19.81 -1.94
CA CYS A 123 1.27 -20.33 -3.28
C CYS A 123 2.45 -21.19 -3.74
N GLY A 124 2.15 -22.31 -4.41
CA GLY A 124 3.16 -23.15 -5.03
C GLY A 124 3.84 -22.48 -6.22
N ILE A 125 5.08 -22.88 -6.47
CA ILE A 125 5.81 -22.64 -7.72
C ILE A 125 5.32 -23.58 -8.83
#